data_AF-A0A348N5B4-F1
#
_entry.id   AF-A0A348N5B4-F1
#
_cell.length_a   1.000
_cell.length_b   1.000
_cell.length_c   1.000
_cell.angle_alpha   90.00
_cell.angle_beta   90.00
_cell.angle_gamma   90.00
#
_symmetry.space_group_name_H-M   'P 1'
#
loop_
_entity.id
_entity.type
_entity.pdbx_description
1 polymer ?
#
loop_
_entity_poly.entity_id
_entity_poly.type
_entity_poly.pdbx_seq_one_letter_code
_entity_poly.pdbx_strand_id
1 'polypeptide(L)'
;MRLIEIQNLIFSYPGENVSALSGINLGIDEGEFVLICGPSGCGKTTLIKQLIPSIAPHGTLEGEICLQGKSIEEYDDATLAREIGYVGQNPSSQMITDKVWHELAFGMENLGLDNETMQRRIAEICEFFGMQSWINRNVDSLSGG
;
A
#
# COMPACT_ATOMS: atom_id res chain seq x y z
N MET A 1 10.91 17.84 1.79
CA MET A 1 10.83 17.72 0.31
C MET A 1 9.48 17.11 0.00
N ARG A 2 8.81 17.52 -1.09
CA ARG A 2 7.51 16.94 -1.47
C ARG A 2 7.71 15.47 -1.85
N LEU A 3 7.06 14.56 -1.13
CA LEU A 3 7.15 13.11 -1.37
C LEU A 3 6.03 12.65 -2.28
N ILE A 4 4.78 13.01 -1.99
CA ILE A 4 3.61 12.71 -2.84
C ILE A 4 2.98 14.03 -3.28
N GLU A 5 2.65 14.13 -4.55
CA GLU A 5 1.91 15.25 -5.11
C GLU A 5 0.75 14.74 -5.96
N ILE A 6 -0.46 15.23 -5.70
CA ILE A 6 -1.69 14.91 -6.41
C ILE A 6 -2.25 16.21 -6.96
N GLN A 7 -2.47 16.27 -8.27
CA GLN A 7 -2.95 17.46 -8.96
C GLN A 7 -4.25 17.15 -9.72
N ASN A 8 -5.31 17.88 -9.35
CA ASN A 8 -6.64 17.82 -9.97
C ASN A 8 -7.16 16.38 -10.20
N LEU A 9 -6.99 15.49 -9.23
CA LEU A 9 -7.33 14.08 -9.39
C LEU A 9 -8.84 13.87 -9.39
N ILE A 10 -9.35 13.36 -10.51
CA ILE A 10 -10.76 13.01 -10.71
C ILE A 10 -10.82 11.54 -11.07
N PHE A 11 -11.71 10.79 -10.42
CA PHE A 11 -11.89 9.37 -10.72
C PHE A 11 -13.36 8.97 -10.70
N SER A 12 -13.78 8.21 -11.72
CA SER A 12 -15.12 7.64 -11.84
C SER A 12 -15.04 6.14 -12.10
N TYR A 13 -15.82 5.34 -11.37
CA TYR A 13 -15.96 3.92 -11.63
C TYR A 13 -16.70 3.64 -12.96
N PRO A 14 -16.51 2.48 -13.60
CA PRO A 14 -17.13 2.17 -14.87
C PRO A 14 -18.66 2.21 -14.78
N GLY A 15 -19.29 2.98 -15.65
CA GLY A 15 -20.75 3.12 -15.69
C GLY A 15 -21.34 4.06 -14.64
N GLU A 16 -20.52 4.65 -13.76
CA GLU A 16 -20.99 5.65 -12.80
C GLU A 16 -20.98 7.06 -13.41
N ASN A 17 -22.07 7.80 -13.17
CA ASN A 17 -22.17 9.21 -13.59
C ASN A 17 -21.59 10.19 -12.56
N VAL A 18 -21.27 9.71 -11.36
CA VAL A 18 -20.75 10.51 -10.26
C VAL A 18 -19.32 10.07 -9.98
N SER A 19 -18.39 11.03 -9.98
CA SER A 19 -17.00 10.76 -9.66
C SER A 19 -16.81 10.45 -8.18
N ALA A 20 -16.10 9.37 -7.88
CA ALA A 20 -15.70 9.01 -6.53
C ALA A 20 -14.62 9.95 -5.96
N LEU A 21 -13.81 10.56 -6.83
CA LEU A 21 -12.87 11.64 -6.51
C LEU A 21 -13.15 12.82 -7.44
N SER A 22 -13.20 14.04 -6.90
CA SER A 22 -13.64 15.23 -7.65
C SER A 22 -12.64 16.38 -7.48
N GLY A 23 -11.54 16.35 -8.25
CA GLY A 23 -10.56 17.44 -8.31
C GLY A 23 -9.68 17.55 -7.07
N ILE A 24 -9.19 16.41 -6.57
CA ILE A 24 -8.35 16.36 -5.37
C ILE A 24 -6.97 16.98 -5.67
N ASN A 25 -6.55 17.91 -4.82
CA ASN A 25 -5.21 18.47 -4.79
C ASN A 25 -4.62 18.22 -3.41
N LEU A 26 -3.49 17.50 -3.35
CA LEU A 26 -2.86 17.10 -2.10
C LEU A 26 -1.35 17.05 -2.29
N GLY A 27 -0.61 17.59 -1.32
CA GLY A 27 0.83 17.40 -1.23
C GLY A 27 1.17 16.84 0.13
N ILE A 28 2.01 15.82 0.17
CA ILE A 28 2.55 15.21 1.39
C ILE A 28 4.07 15.31 1.32
N ASP A 29 4.67 15.89 2.35
CA ASP A 29 6.12 16.00 2.47
C ASP A 29 6.71 14.77 3.17
N GLU A 30 7.99 14.50 2.89
CA GLU A 30 8.71 13.40 3.52
C GLU A 30 8.70 13.52 5.05
N GLY A 31 8.33 12.43 5.72
CA GLY A 31 8.23 12.36 7.19
C GLY A 31 6.89 12.84 7.77
N GLU A 32 5.95 13.31 6.94
CA GLU A 32 4.62 13.69 7.43
C GLU A 32 3.76 12.48 7.81
N PHE A 33 3.00 12.64 8.89
CA PHE A 33 1.94 11.73 9.28
C PHE A 33 0.58 12.35 8.97
N VAL A 34 -0.08 11.88 7.92
CA VAL A 34 -1.29 12.48 7.37
C VAL A 34 -2.51 11.62 7.66
N LEU A 35 -3.57 12.24 8.21
CA LEU A 35 -4.88 11.61 8.41
C LEU A 35 -5.85 12.06 7.31
N ILE A 36 -6.35 11.10 6.53
CA ILE A 36 -7.45 11.33 5.59
C ILE A 36 -8.76 10.91 6.26
N CYS A 37 -9.59 11.88 6.65
CA CYS A 37 -10.86 11.64 7.33
C CYS A 37 -12.08 12.11 6.52
N GLY A 38 -13.23 11.49 6.76
CA GLY A 38 -14.49 11.82 6.10
C GLY A 38 -15.52 10.69 6.22
N PRO A 39 -16.79 10.92 5.86
CA PRO A 39 -17.85 9.91 5.94
C PRO A 39 -17.54 8.63 5.12
N SER A 40 -18.14 7.51 5.48
CA SER A 40 -18.07 6.29 4.65
C SER A 40 -18.59 6.57 3.24
N GLY A 41 -17.91 6.05 2.22
CA GLY A 41 -18.28 6.25 0.82
C GLY A 41 -17.74 7.53 0.16
N CYS A 42 -17.08 8.44 0.89
CA CYS A 42 -16.55 9.68 0.30
C CYS A 42 -15.25 9.53 -0.52
N GLY A 43 -14.88 8.31 -0.94
CA GLY A 43 -13.72 8.08 -1.80
C GLY A 43 -12.36 7.90 -1.11
N LYS A 44 -12.25 7.86 0.22
CA LYS A 44 -10.95 7.72 0.92
C LYS A 44 -10.13 6.51 0.48
N THR A 45 -10.73 5.32 0.50
CA THR A 45 -10.06 4.09 0.06
C THR A 45 -9.73 4.15 -1.43
N THR A 46 -10.59 4.78 -2.24
CA THR A 46 -10.31 5.01 -3.66
C THR A 46 -9.08 5.89 -3.83
N LEU A 47 -8.99 7.02 -3.13
CA LEU A 47 -7.84 7.92 -3.16
C LEU A 47 -6.54 7.21 -2.77
N ILE A 48 -6.54 6.45 -1.67
CA ILE A 48 -5.36 5.69 -1.22
C ILE A 48 -4.93 4.66 -2.28
N LYS A 49 -5.88 3.94 -2.87
CA LYS A 49 -5.58 2.94 -3.92
C LYS A 49 -5.08 3.57 -5.21
N GLN A 50 -5.48 4.80 -5.55
CA GLN A 50 -4.95 5.49 -6.73
C GLN A 50 -3.44 5.79 -6.62
N LEU A 51 -2.87 5.80 -5.42
CA LEU A 51 -1.41 5.92 -5.25
C LEU A 51 -0.63 4.68 -5.72
N ILE A 52 -1.33 3.56 -5.98
CA ILE A 52 -0.72 2.25 -6.27
C ILE A 52 -1.39 1.67 -7.53
N PRO A 53 -0.84 1.94 -8.72
CA PRO A 53 -1.46 1.57 -10.00
C PRO A 53 -1.85 0.09 -10.11
N SER A 54 -1.05 -0.82 -9.55
CA SER A 54 -1.30 -2.27 -9.59
C SER A 54 -2.55 -2.73 -8.83
N ILE A 55 -3.05 -1.94 -7.88
CA ILE A 55 -4.30 -2.21 -7.14
C ILE A 55 -5.36 -1.12 -7.31
N ALA A 56 -5.06 -0.12 -8.15
CA ALA A 56 -5.98 0.97 -8.44
C ALA A 56 -7.26 0.40 -9.09
N PRO A 57 -8.45 0.87 -8.67
CA PRO A 57 -9.69 0.41 -9.29
C PRO A 57 -9.74 0.81 -10.76
N HIS A 58 -10.26 -0.09 -11.61
CA HIS A 58 -10.58 0.25 -13.00
C HIS A 58 -11.62 1.37 -13.06
N GLY A 59 -11.49 2.27 -14.03
CA GLY A 59 -12.36 3.41 -14.22
C GLY A 59 -11.70 4.47 -15.12
N THR A 60 -12.30 5.66 -15.15
CA THR A 60 -11.70 6.84 -15.80
C THR A 60 -10.96 7.64 -14.75
N LEU A 61 -9.67 7.89 -14.97
CA LEU A 61 -8.81 8.70 -14.12
C LEU A 61 -8.36 9.93 -14.92
N GLU A 62 -8.47 11.11 -14.30
CA GLU A 62 -7.92 12.36 -14.81
C GLU A 62 -7.09 13.03 -13.70
N GLY A 63 -6.15 13.88 -14.09
CA GLY A 63 -5.18 14.49 -13.18
C GLY A 63 -3.86 13.72 -13.14
N GLU A 64 -3.02 14.03 -12.17
CA GLU A 64 -1.67 13.46 -12.05
C GLU A 64 -1.35 13.12 -10.60
N ILE A 65 -0.60 12.04 -10.42
CA ILE A 65 -0.03 11.62 -9.13
C ILE A 65 1.47 11.43 -9.33
N CYS A 66 2.27 12.14 -8.56
CA CYS A 66 3.72 12.07 -8.57
C CYS A 66 4.27 11.57 -7.24
N LEU A 67 5.25 10.67 -7.31
CA LEU A 67 6.10 10.24 -6.21
C LEU A 67 7.51 10.80 -6.45
N GLN A 68 8.02 11.58 -5.49
CA GLN A 68 9.33 12.24 -5.55
C GLN A 68 9.53 13.08 -6.84
N GLY A 69 8.45 13.71 -7.31
CA GLY A 69 8.46 14.56 -8.51
C GLY A 69 8.42 13.82 -9.85
N LYS A 70 8.22 12.49 -9.85
CA LYS A 70 8.02 11.67 -11.04
C LYS A 70 6.63 11.03 -11.02
N SER A 71 5.94 10.97 -12.17
CA SER A 71 4.62 10.33 -12.26
C SER A 71 4.69 8.88 -11.82
N ILE A 72 3.69 8.42 -11.04
CA ILE A 72 3.61 7.02 -10.59
C ILE A 72 3.45 6.02 -11.74
N GLU A 73 2.92 6.46 -12.89
CA GLU A 73 2.75 5.62 -14.09
C GLU A 73 4.09 5.33 -14.79
N GLU A 74 5.13 6.10 -14.50
CA GLU A 74 6.46 5.92 -15.08
C GLU A 74 7.37 5.00 -14.25
N TYR A 75 6.89 4.50 -13.10
CA TYR A 75 7.60 3.50 -12.30
C TYR A 75 7.21 2.10 -12.77
N ASP A 76 8.17 1.18 -12.78
CA ASP A 76 7.85 -0.24 -12.83
C ASP A 76 7.30 -0.71 -11.46
N ASP A 77 6.48 -1.76 -11.48
CA ASP A 77 5.81 -2.28 -10.29
C ASP A 77 6.77 -2.64 -9.16
N ALA A 78 7.96 -3.18 -9.47
CA ALA A 78 8.92 -3.60 -8.45
C ALA A 78 9.58 -2.41 -7.77
N THR A 79 9.90 -1.35 -8.52
CA THR A 79 10.40 -0.10 -7.95
C THR A 79 9.32 0.57 -7.08
N LEU A 80 8.09 0.66 -7.57
CA LEU A 80 7.02 1.31 -6.80
C LEU A 80 6.68 0.53 -5.52
N ALA A 81 6.68 -0.80 -5.57
CA ALA A 81 6.45 -1.65 -4.40
C ALA A 81 7.55 -1.54 -3.32
N ARG A 82 8.74 -1.04 -3.67
CA ARG A 82 9.81 -0.73 -2.69
C ARG A 82 9.58 0.62 -2.00
N GLU A 83 8.87 1.54 -2.64
CA GLU A 83 8.63 2.89 -2.12
C GLU A 83 7.28 3.01 -1.39
N ILE A 84 6.24 2.30 -1.84
CA ILE A 84 4.88 2.40 -1.29
C ILE A 84 4.42 1.05 -0.72
N GLY A 85 4.22 1.01 0.61
CA GLY A 85 3.56 -0.10 1.30
C GLY A 85 2.06 0.15 1.51
N TYR A 86 1.24 -0.91 1.46
CA TYR A 86 -0.21 -0.82 1.66
C TYR A 86 -0.72 -1.89 2.63
N VAL A 87 -1.39 -1.42 3.68
CA VAL A 87 -2.14 -2.26 4.62
C VAL A 87 -3.62 -1.99 4.42
N GLY A 88 -4.35 -3.00 3.96
CA GLY A 88 -5.78 -2.94 3.68
C GLY A 88 -6.63 -3.06 4.95
N GLN A 89 -7.92 -2.83 4.79
CA GLN A 89 -8.87 -2.84 5.92
C GLN A 89 -9.13 -4.23 6.49
N ASN A 90 -9.05 -5.28 5.67
CA ASN A 90 -9.30 -6.66 6.09
C ASN A 90 -8.01 -7.49 6.04
N PRO A 91 -7.38 -7.80 7.20
CA PRO A 91 -6.15 -8.58 7.25
C PRO A 91 -6.29 -9.96 6.61
N SER A 92 -7.43 -10.62 6.79
CA SER A 92 -7.66 -11.98 6.26
C SER A 92 -7.68 -12.04 4.73
N SER A 93 -7.92 -10.91 4.06
CA SER A 93 -7.88 -10.82 2.59
C SER A 93 -6.49 -10.54 2.03
N GLN A 94 -5.47 -10.34 2.88
CA GLN A 94 -4.11 -10.01 2.45
C GLN A 94 -3.09 -11.10 2.70
N MET A 95 -3.42 -12.12 3.51
CA MET A 95 -2.54 -13.24 3.77
C MET A 95 -2.45 -14.14 2.52
N ILE A 96 -1.24 -14.48 2.11
CA ILE A 96 -0.97 -15.28 0.91
C ILE A 96 -0.44 -16.67 1.28
N THR A 97 0.36 -16.74 2.33
CA THR A 97 1.06 -17.96 2.77
C THR A 97 0.41 -18.57 4.01
N ASP A 98 0.88 -19.74 4.42
CA ASP A 98 0.34 -20.48 5.56
C ASP A 98 0.98 -20.09 6.90
N LYS A 99 2.25 -19.67 6.91
CA LYS A 99 3.04 -19.37 8.10
C LYS A 99 3.38 -17.89 8.20
N VAL A 100 3.43 -17.36 9.42
CA VAL A 100 3.76 -15.94 9.67
C VAL A 100 5.13 -15.57 9.08
N TRP A 101 6.14 -16.41 9.25
CA TRP A 101 7.47 -16.11 8.70
C TRP A 101 7.52 -16.18 7.17
N HIS A 102 6.73 -17.08 6.54
CA HIS A 102 6.58 -17.11 5.08
C HIS A 102 5.95 -15.81 4.59
N GLU A 103 4.94 -15.30 5.31
CA GLU A 103 4.26 -14.06 4.94
C GLU A 103 5.21 -12.86 5.01
N LEU A 104 6.06 -12.79 6.04
CA LEU A 104 7.09 -11.75 6.14
C LEU A 104 8.16 -11.86 5.05
N ALA A 105 8.48 -13.08 4.59
CA ALA A 105 9.43 -13.31 3.52
C ALA A 105 8.85 -12.97 2.13
N PHE A 106 7.56 -13.19 1.92
CA PHE A 106 6.89 -13.17 0.62
C PHE A 106 7.21 -11.92 -0.22
N GLY A 107 7.07 -10.73 0.37
CA GLY A 107 7.38 -9.47 -0.33
C GLY A 107 8.85 -9.34 -0.70
N MET A 108 9.75 -9.83 0.16
CA MET A 108 11.19 -9.78 -0.07
C MET A 108 11.63 -10.78 -1.14
N GLU A 109 11.02 -11.97 -1.20
CA GLU A 109 11.24 -12.96 -2.24
C GLU A 109 10.84 -12.41 -3.62
N ASN A 110 9.67 -11.77 -3.71
CA ASN A 110 9.20 -11.13 -4.95
C ASN A 110 10.12 -10.00 -5.43
N LEU A 111 10.80 -9.33 -4.50
CA LEU A 111 11.78 -8.28 -4.80
C LEU A 111 13.20 -8.82 -5.07
N GLY A 112 13.39 -10.14 -4.99
CA GLY A 112 14.65 -10.82 -5.27
C GLY A 112 15.74 -10.61 -4.22
N LEU A 113 15.38 -10.41 -2.95
CA LEU A 113 16.36 -10.30 -1.88
C LEU A 113 17.03 -11.65 -1.60
N ASP A 114 18.30 -11.63 -1.20
CA ASP A 114 19.02 -12.83 -0.81
C ASP A 114 18.59 -13.36 0.56
N ASN A 115 18.83 -14.65 0.80
CA ASN A 115 18.41 -15.34 2.02
C ASN A 115 18.95 -14.71 3.31
N GLU A 116 20.21 -14.25 3.31
CA GLU A 116 20.84 -13.69 4.51
C GLU A 116 20.17 -12.36 4.88
N THR A 117 19.93 -11.51 3.88
CA THR A 117 19.19 -10.25 4.06
C THR A 117 17.77 -10.50 4.56
N MET A 118 17.06 -11.48 3.98
CA MET A 118 15.69 -11.80 4.40
C MET A 118 15.63 -12.30 5.85
N GLN A 119 16.51 -13.24 6.22
CA GLN A 119 16.57 -13.78 7.58
C GLN A 119 16.84 -12.68 8.62
N ARG A 120 17.78 -11.77 8.32
CA ARG A 120 18.09 -10.63 9.21
C ARG A 120 16.88 -9.70 9.37
N ARG A 121 16.23 -9.30 8.27
CA ARG A 121 15.05 -8.42 8.31
C ARG A 121 13.88 -9.06 9.03
N ILE A 122 13.62 -10.35 8.82
CA ILE A 122 12.57 -11.08 9.55
C ILE A 122 12.88 -11.07 11.05
N ALA A 123 14.11 -11.33 11.46
CA ALA A 123 14.49 -11.28 12.87
C ALA A 123 14.30 -9.89 13.47
N GLU A 124 14.70 -8.82 12.76
CA GLU A 124 14.51 -7.42 13.18
C GLU A 124 13.02 -7.09 13.35
N ILE A 125 12.16 -7.46 12.39
CA ILE A 125 10.71 -7.26 12.44
C ILE A 125 10.10 -8.06 13.60
N CYS A 126 10.50 -9.33 13.77
CA CYS A 126 10.00 -10.18 14.85
C CYS A 126 10.31 -9.60 16.22
N GLU A 127 11.51 -9.05 16.41
CA GLU A 127 11.91 -8.40 17.65
C GLU A 127 11.11 -7.11 17.87
N PHE A 128 11.05 -6.26 16.84
CA PHE A 128 10.38 -4.96 16.92
C PHE A 128 8.89 -5.07 17.28
N PHE A 129 8.19 -6.06 16.70
CA PHE A 129 6.75 -6.27 16.93
C PHE A 129 6.44 -7.31 18.01
N GLY A 130 7.44 -7.93 18.65
CA GLY A 130 7.21 -8.93 19.70
C GLY A 130 6.58 -10.24 19.20
N MET A 131 6.94 -10.66 17.98
CA MET A 131 6.32 -11.80 17.27
C MET A 131 6.99 -13.15 17.55
N GLN A 132 8.03 -13.18 18.40
CA GLN A 132 8.92 -14.34 18.57
C GLN A 132 8.16 -15.60 18.99
N SER A 133 7.10 -15.47 19.78
CA SER A 133 6.32 -16.60 20.29
C SER A 133 5.34 -17.20 19.27
N TRP A 134 5.11 -16.54 18.14
CA TRP A 134 4.11 -16.95 17.15
C TRP A 134 4.57 -16.87 15.69
N ILE A 135 5.84 -16.52 15.43
CA ILE A 135 6.44 -16.49 14.08
C ILE A 135 6.33 -17.82 13.29
N ASN A 136 6.22 -18.96 13.99
CA ASN A 136 6.07 -20.30 13.40
C ASN A 136 4.61 -20.79 13.34
N ARG A 137 3.65 -19.99 13.82
CA ARG A 137 2.22 -20.34 13.77
C ARG A 137 1.66 -20.17 12.37
N ASN A 138 0.49 -20.75 12.17
CA ASN A 138 -0.26 -20.51 10.96
C ASN A 138 -0.94 -19.14 11.02
N VAL A 139 -1.00 -18.43 9.91
CA VAL A 139 -1.59 -17.07 9.84
C VAL A 139 -3.07 -17.06 10.22
N ASP A 140 -3.80 -18.13 9.90
CA ASP A 140 -5.23 -18.32 10.18
C ASP A 140 -5.55 -18.57 11.67
N SER A 141 -4.52 -18.89 12.47
CA SER A 141 -4.65 -19.13 13.91
C SER A 141 -4.52 -17.86 14.77
N LEU A 142 -4.21 -16.72 14.15
CA LEU A 142 -3.99 -15.45 14.83
C LEU A 142 -5.27 -14.61 14.92
N SER A 143 -5.32 -13.71 15.91
CA SER A 143 -6.32 -12.63 15.93
C SER A 143 -6.08 -11.67 14.77
N GLY A 144 -7.12 -10.92 14.38
CA GLY A 144 -7.00 -9.90 13.33
C GLY A 144 -6.25 -8.62 13.74
N GLY A 145 -5.80 -8.53 14.99
CA GLY A 145 -5.04 -7.42 15.57
C GLY A 145 -4.21 -7.89 16.75
#